data_AF-A0A524JVJ9-F1
#
_entry.id   AF-A0A524JVJ9-F1
#
_cell.length_a   1.000
_cell.length_b   1.000
_cell.length_c   1.000
_cell.angle_alpha   90.00
_cell.angle_beta   90.00
_cell.angle_gamma   90.00
#
_symmetry.space_group_name_H-M   'P 1'
#
loop_
_entity.id
_entity.type
_entity.pdbx_description
1 polymer ?
#
loop_
_entity_poly.entity_id
_entity_poly.type
_entity_poly.pdbx_seq_one_letter_code
_entity_poly.pdbx_strand_id
1 'polypeptide(L)' 'GIPPRILPLLRLPSFSKAFTAKGRFVGLLERIPLRVITNPEAGLRGAAQFGIKTIRP' A
#
# COMPACT_ATOMS: atom_id res chain seq x y z
N GLY A 1 -5.57 -7.92 -6.72
CA GLY A 1 -4.15 -8.21 -6.40
C GLY A 1 -4.04 -9.17 -5.23
N ILE A 2 -2.82 -9.58 -4.88
CA ILE A 2 -2.55 -10.46 -3.73
C ILE A 2 -2.92 -9.82 -2.38
N PRO A 3 -2.65 -8.52 -2.09
CA PRO A 3 -2.79 -7.97 -0.74
C PRO A 3 -4.18 -8.12 -0.09
N PRO A 4 -5.32 -7.89 -0.77
CA PRO A 4 -6.63 -8.13 -0.18
C PRO A 4 -6.90 -9.61 0.19
N ARG A 5 -6.30 -10.56 -0.54
CA ARG A 5 -6.49 -12.01 -0.33
C ARG A 5 -5.75 -12.51 0.92
N ILE A 6 -4.66 -11.85 1.29
CA ILE A 6 -3.84 -12.20 2.46
C ILE A 6 -4.01 -11.19 3.61
N LEU A 7 -5.10 -10.41 3.62
CA LEU A 7 -5.33 -9.36 4.61
C LEU A 7 -5.22 -9.84 6.08
N PRO A 8 -5.67 -11.05 6.45
CA PRO A 8 -5.45 -11.57 7.80
C PRO A 8 -3.97 -11.66 8.19
N LEU A 9 -3.10 -12.05 7.25
CA LEU A 9 -1.65 -12.16 7.48
C LEU A 9 -1.00 -10.77 7.60
N LEU A 10 -1.46 -9.79 6.81
CA LEU A 10 -0.94 -8.41 6.84
C LEU A 10 -1.32 -7.66 8.13
N ARG A 11 -2.34 -8.14 8.86
CA ARG A 11 -2.76 -7.58 10.16
C ARG A 11 -1.97 -8.14 11.34
N LEU A 12 -1.18 -9.19 11.14
CA LEU A 12 -0.40 -9.78 12.22
C LEU A 12 0.69 -8.80 12.70
N PRO A 13 0.97 -8.73 14.02
CA PRO A 13 2.05 -7.88 14.54
C PRO A 13 3.41 -8.20 13.94
N SER A 14 3.64 -9.44 13.52
CA SER A 14 4.86 -9.87 12.83
C SER A 14 5.07 -9.15 11.50
N PHE A 15 4.00 -8.87 10.75
CA PHE A 15 4.10 -8.12 9.50
C PHE A 15 4.58 -6.69 9.76
N SER A 16 3.95 -6.00 10.71
CA SER A 16 4.33 -4.63 11.08
C SER A 16 5.78 -4.56 11.58
N LYS A 17 6.18 -5.49 12.46
CA LYS A 17 7.57 -5.59 12.95
C LYS A 17 8.58 -5.81 11.82
N ALA A 18 8.28 -6.72 10.89
CA ALA A 18 9.15 -6.97 9.74
C ALA A 18 9.19 -5.77 8.76
N PHE A 19 8.08 -5.06 8.62
CA PHE A 19 7.98 -3.87 7.78
C PHE A 19 8.86 -2.73 8.31
N THR A 20 8.81 -2.45 9.63
CA THR A 20 9.58 -1.36 10.24
C THR A 20 11.06 -1.72 10.48
N ALA A 21 11.44 -3.00 10.41
CA ALA A 21 12.81 -3.49 10.56
C ALA A 21 13.73 -3.06 9.39
N LYS A 22 14.03 -1.76 9.30
CA LYS A 22 14.91 -1.13 8.29
C LYS A 22 16.02 -0.30 8.95
N GLY A 23 16.60 -0.84 10.02
CA GLY A 23 17.75 -0.26 10.72
C GLY A 23 17.49 1.19 11.14
N ARG A 24 18.35 2.11 10.71
CA ARG A 24 18.24 3.56 10.96
C ARG A 24 16.90 4.21 10.58
N PHE A 25 16.11 3.57 9.72
CA PHE A 25 14.79 4.08 9.31
C PHE A 25 13.64 3.59 10.18
N VAL A 26 13.88 2.76 11.20
CA VAL A 26 12.82 2.20 12.04
C VAL A 26 11.90 3.27 12.63
N GLY A 27 12.46 4.30 13.27
CA GLY A 27 11.68 5.37 13.90
C GLY A 27 10.92 6.25 12.91
N LEU A 28 11.36 6.30 11.64
CA LEU A 28 10.61 6.96 10.57
C LEU A 28 9.42 6.09 10.15
N LEU A 29 9.67 4.81 9.85
CA LEU A 29 8.65 3.90 9.35
C LEU A 29 7.54 3.62 10.36
N GLU A 30 7.87 3.62 11.66
CA GLU A 30 6.87 3.49 12.74
C GLU A 30 5.85 4.64 12.76
N ARG A 31 6.20 5.81 12.24
CA ARG A 31 5.32 6.98 12.17
C ARG A 31 4.49 7.03 10.89
N ILE A 32 4.80 6.19 9.90
CA ILE A 32 4.10 6.17 8.61
C ILE A 32 2.91 5.21 8.71
N PRO A 33 1.68 5.66 8.42
CA PRO A 33 0.52 4.79 8.47
C PRO A 33 0.56 3.74 7.34
N LEU A 34 0.54 2.47 7.73
CA LEU A 34 0.45 1.33 6.81
C LEU A 34 -1.02 1.09 6.42
N ARG A 35 -1.33 1.15 5.12
CA ARG A 35 -2.70 0.93 4.59
C ARG A 35 -2.69 -0.09 3.46
N VAL A 36 -3.74 -0.92 3.39
CA VAL A 36 -3.93 -1.88 2.29
C VAL A 36 -5.06 -1.38 1.39
N ILE A 37 -4.79 -1.27 0.08
CA ILE A 37 -5.82 -0.95 -0.90
C ILE A 37 -6.66 -2.20 -1.16
N THR A 38 -7.94 -2.14 -0.79
CA THR A 38 -8.91 -3.24 -0.94
C THR A 38 -9.86 -3.05 -2.13
N ASN A 39 -9.84 -1.88 -2.78
CA ASN A 39 -10.68 -1.62 -3.95
C ASN A 39 -10.23 -2.51 -5.14
N PRO A 40 -11.09 -3.39 -5.68
CA PRO A 40 -10.73 -4.27 -6.79
C PRO A 40 -10.41 -3.50 -8.09
N GLU A 41 -10.95 -2.30 -8.25
CA GLU A 41 -10.77 -1.44 -9.42
C GLU A 41 -9.58 -0.47 -9.28
N ALA A 42 -8.74 -0.59 -8.25
CA ALA A 42 -7.66 0.37 -7.99
C ALA A 42 -6.75 0.59 -9.22
N GLY A 43 -6.43 -0.49 -9.95
CA GLY A 43 -5.66 -0.41 -11.19
C GLY A 43 -6.41 0.31 -12.31
N LEU A 44 -7.70 0.03 -12.50
CA LEU A 44 -8.53 0.68 -13.50
C LEU A 44 -8.68 2.19 -13.21
N ARG A 45 -8.86 2.57 -11.94
CA ARG A 45 -8.92 3.98 -11.52
C ARG A 45 -7.60 4.70 -11.77
N GLY A 46 -6.47 4.05 -11.51
CA GLY A 46 -5.15 4.58 -11.84
C GLY A 46 -4.98 4.79 -13.35
N ALA A 47 -5.38 3.81 -14.16
CA ALA A 47 -5.33 3.92 -15.62
C ALA A 47 -6.22 5.06 -16.15
N ALA A 48 -7.45 5.19 -15.64
CA ALA A 48 -8.35 6.29 -16.00
C ALA A 48 -7.76 7.65 -15.62
N GLN A 49 -7.21 7.79 -14.40
CA GLN A 49 -6.57 9.01 -13.95
C GLN A 49 -5.35 9.38 -14.82
N PHE A 50 -4.56 8.38 -15.23
CA PHE A 50 -3.44 8.59 -16.14
C PHE A 50 -3.93 9.07 -17.51
N GLY A 51 -4.92 8.40 -18.11
CA GLY A 51 -5.51 8.83 -19.38
C GLY A 51 -6.03 10.26 -19.36
N ILE A 52 -6.73 10.66 -18.28
CA ILE A 52 -7.19 12.03 -18.09
C ILE A 52 -6.03 13.03 -18.07
N LYS A 53 -4.94 12.73 -17.35
CA LYS A 53 -3.75 13.60 -17.30
C LYS A 53 -3.02 13.70 -18.64
N THR A 54 -3.05 12.63 -19.44
CA THR A 54 -2.35 12.59 -20.73
C THR A 54 -3.16 13.28 -21.84
N ILE A 55 -4.50 13.24 -21.77
CA ILE A 55 -5.38 13.83 -22.79
C ILE A 55 -5.68 15.31 -22.51
N ARG A 56 -5.61 15.73 -21.23
CA ARG A 56 -5.87 17.12 -20.84
C ARG A 56 -4.52 17.85 -20.64
N PRO A 57 -4.16 18.83 -21.49
CA PRO A 57 -2.93 19.61 -21.33
C PRO A 57 -2.92 20.41 -20.03
#